data_AF-A0A9J6HBZ0-F1
#
_entry.id   AF-A0A9J6HBZ0-F1
#
_cell.length_a   1.000
_cell.length_b   1.000
_cell.length_c   1.000
_cell.angle_alpha   90.00
_cell.angle_beta   90.00
_cell.angle_gamma   90.00
#
_symmetry.space_group_name_H-M   'P 1'
#
loop_
_entity.id
_entity.type
_entity.pdbx_description
1 polymer ?
#
loop_
_entity_poly.entity_id
_entity_poly.type
_entity_poly.pdbx_seq_one_letter_code
_entity_poly.pdbx_strand_id
1 'polypeptide(L)'
;MQSHTVKMASITKAFRAWQWNCRGFNPKKAALQQFIRSQAEKPHVILLQETLVADLPFTGYKAESLREDKGRGVAILINKKIPYIRHELRTSHCKV
;
A
#
# COMPACT_ATOMS: atom_id res chain seq x y z
N MET A 1 -38.38 -5.69 -7.71
CA MET A 1 -36.97 -5.41 -7.35
C MET A 1 -36.08 -6.16 -8.33
N GLN A 2 -35.41 -5.46 -9.24
CA GLN A 2 -34.47 -6.10 -10.19
C GLN A 2 -33.13 -6.30 -9.48
N SER A 3 -32.70 -7.56 -9.36
CA SER A 3 -31.40 -7.92 -8.79
C SER A 3 -30.33 -7.77 -9.87
N HIS A 4 -29.52 -6.71 -9.79
CA HIS A 4 -28.39 -6.54 -10.70
C HIS A 4 -27.26 -7.49 -10.28
N THR A 5 -27.06 -8.54 -11.07
CA THR A 5 -25.93 -9.46 -10.90
C THR A 5 -24.69 -8.82 -11.49
N VAL A 6 -23.80 -8.32 -10.62
CA VAL A 6 -22.48 -7.81 -11.03
C VAL A 6 -21.61 -9.01 -11.40
N LYS A 7 -21.34 -9.21 -12.69
CA LYS A 7 -20.31 -10.16 -13.14
C LYS A 7 -18.93 -9.56 -12.86
N MET A 8 -18.30 -10.00 -11.77
CA MET A 8 -16.88 -9.73 -11.54
C MET A 8 -16.07 -10.50 -12.59
N ALA A 9 -15.08 -9.84 -13.20
CA ALA A 9 -14.16 -10.51 -14.13
C ALA A 9 -13.50 -11.70 -13.42
N SER A 10 -13.47 -12.85 -14.06
CA SER A 10 -12.67 -14.00 -13.60
C SER A 10 -11.22 -13.54 -13.49
N ILE A 11 -10.71 -13.43 -12.26
CA ILE A 11 -9.33 -13.00 -12.00
C ILE A 11 -8.41 -14.16 -12.40
N THR A 12 -7.80 -14.06 -13.59
CA THR A 12 -6.81 -15.01 -14.07
C THR A 12 -5.40 -14.75 -13.52
N LYS A 13 -5.18 -13.65 -12.78
CA LYS A 13 -3.89 -13.30 -12.17
C LYS A 13 -4.04 -12.94 -10.69
N ALA A 14 -3.26 -13.59 -9.84
CA ALA A 14 -3.27 -13.35 -8.40
C ALA A 14 -2.93 -11.89 -8.05
N PHE A 15 -3.76 -11.26 -7.22
CA PHE A 15 -3.45 -9.98 -6.60
C PHE A 15 -2.42 -10.19 -5.48
N ARG A 16 -1.35 -9.39 -5.48
CA ARG A 16 -0.23 -9.53 -4.53
C ARG A 16 -0.08 -8.29 -3.68
N ALA A 17 -0.30 -8.46 -2.38
CA ALA A 17 -0.07 -7.46 -1.35
C ALA A 17 1.11 -7.88 -0.48
N TRP A 18 2.03 -6.96 -0.21
CA TRP A 18 3.09 -7.14 0.79
C TRP A 18 2.79 -6.30 2.02
N GLN A 19 3.21 -6.78 3.19
CA GLN A 19 3.16 -6.02 4.42
C GLN A 19 4.51 -6.04 5.10
N TRP A 20 4.95 -4.89 5.62
CA TRP A 20 6.22 -4.78 6.29
C TRP A 20 6.24 -3.64 7.33
N ASN A 21 6.57 -3.98 8.58
CA ASN A 21 7.03 -3.00 9.55
C ASN A 21 8.50 -2.67 9.25
N CYS A 22 8.73 -1.46 8.73
CA CYS A 22 10.02 -1.09 8.18
C CYS A 22 10.96 -0.43 9.19
N ARG A 23 10.51 -0.08 10.41
CA ARG A 23 11.31 0.60 11.46
C ARG A 23 12.23 1.69 10.88
N GLY A 24 11.64 2.63 10.16
CA GLY A 24 12.33 3.66 9.38
C GLY A 24 12.54 3.26 7.92
N PHE A 25 11.83 3.96 7.03
CA PHE A 25 11.78 3.66 5.60
C PHE A 25 13.03 4.10 4.83
N ASN A 26 13.52 5.33 5.04
CA ASN A 26 14.58 5.93 4.23
C ASN A 26 15.85 5.07 4.10
N PRO A 27 16.41 4.49 5.20
CA PRO A 27 17.60 3.66 5.09
C PRO A 27 17.42 2.40 4.23
N LYS A 28 16.17 1.94 4.06
CA LYS A 28 15.84 0.67 3.41
C LYS A 28 15.20 0.85 2.02
N LYS A 29 14.96 2.10 1.62
CA LYS A 29 14.33 2.47 0.35
C LYS A 29 15.05 1.86 -0.85
N ALA A 30 16.37 2.00 -0.91
CA ALA A 30 17.17 1.50 -2.03
C ALA A 30 17.13 -0.03 -2.13
N ALA A 31 17.30 -0.72 -0.99
CA ALA A 31 17.24 -2.18 -0.92
C ALA A 31 15.85 -2.71 -1.31
N LEU A 32 14.76 -2.10 -0.80
CA LEU A 32 13.40 -2.45 -1.19
C LEU A 32 13.18 -2.23 -2.69
N GLN A 33 13.67 -1.13 -3.25
CA GLN A 33 13.56 -0.83 -4.67
C GLN A 33 14.27 -1.88 -5.54
N GLN A 34 15.46 -2.32 -5.13
CA GLN A 34 16.21 -3.37 -5.81
C GLN A 34 15.49 -4.72 -5.71
N PHE A 35 15.00 -5.07 -4.52
CA PHE A 35 14.27 -6.32 -4.30
C PHE A 35 13.00 -6.41 -5.13
N ILE A 36 12.22 -5.32 -5.22
CA ILE A 36 11.03 -5.27 -6.08
C ILE A 36 11.39 -5.42 -7.56
N ARG A 37 12.52 -4.83 -7.99
CA ARG A 37 12.99 -4.94 -9.39
C ARG A 37 13.41 -6.35 -9.76
N SER A 38 13.91 -7.13 -8.81
CA SER A 38 14.32 -8.53 -9.05
C SER A 38 13.15 -9.51 -9.07
N GLN A 39 11.94 -9.10 -8.67
CA GLN A 39 10.77 -9.97 -8.74
C GLN A 39 10.25 -10.06 -10.17
N ALA A 40 9.95 -11.28 -10.63
CA ALA A 40 9.25 -11.51 -11.89
C ALA A 40 7.87 -10.82 -11.90
N GLU A 41 7.19 -10.83 -10.76
CA GLU A 41 5.93 -10.14 -10.54
C GLU A 41 6.06 -9.16 -9.38
N LYS A 42 5.77 -7.89 -9.65
CA LYS A 42 5.84 -6.82 -8.67
C LYS A 42 4.58 -6.82 -7.80
N PRO A 43 4.68 -6.49 -6.50
CA PRO A 43 3.49 -6.34 -5.67
C PRO A 43 2.60 -5.22 -6.22
N HIS A 44 1.30 -5.45 -6.13
CA HIS A 44 0.26 -4.50 -6.52
C HIS A 44 0.17 -3.38 -5.47
N VAL A 45 0.27 -3.78 -4.21
CA VAL A 45 0.29 -2.88 -3.05
C VAL A 45 1.34 -3.34 -2.03
N ILE A 46 1.94 -2.38 -1.32
CA ILE A 46 2.85 -2.63 -0.19
C ILE A 46 2.37 -1.80 1.00
N LEU A 47 2.07 -2.46 2.10
CA LEU A 47 1.63 -1.88 3.36
C LEU A 47 2.85 -1.68 4.26
N LEU A 48 3.15 -0.44 4.62
CA LEU A 48 4.28 -0.05 5.44
C LEU A 48 3.82 0.43 6.81
N GLN A 49 4.50 -0.05 7.85
CA GLN A 49 4.34 0.42 9.23
C GLN A 49 5.67 0.95 9.75
N GLU A 50 5.60 1.87 10.73
CA GLU A 50 6.76 2.54 11.31
C GLU A 50 7.65 3.19 10.25
N THR A 51 7.04 3.98 9.36
CA THR A 51 7.77 4.64 8.26
C THR A 51 8.77 5.66 8.76
N LEU A 52 8.46 6.36 9.87
CA LEU A 52 9.27 7.41 10.51
C LEU A 52 9.70 8.54 9.55
N VAL A 53 8.91 8.79 8.51
CA VAL A 53 9.15 9.85 7.51
C VAL A 53 7.85 10.62 7.23
N ALA A 54 7.97 11.90 6.91
CA ALA A 54 6.81 12.75 6.58
C ALA A 54 6.32 12.51 5.14
N ASP A 55 7.27 12.37 4.21
CA ASP A 55 7.00 12.06 2.82
C ASP A 55 7.70 10.75 2.42
N LEU A 56 7.09 10.01 1.51
CA LEU A 56 7.51 8.67 1.10
C LEU A 56 7.48 8.52 -0.43
N PRO A 57 8.32 9.28 -1.17
CA PRO A 57 8.40 9.14 -2.62
C PRO A 57 9.05 7.79 -2.97
N PHE A 58 8.36 6.97 -3.77
CA PHE A 58 8.85 5.66 -4.18
C PHE A 58 8.54 5.36 -5.66
N THR A 59 9.58 5.08 -6.45
CA THR A 59 9.46 5.01 -7.91
C THR A 59 8.61 3.83 -8.35
N GLY A 60 7.66 4.09 -9.25
CA GLY A 60 6.70 3.09 -9.74
C GLY A 60 5.47 2.88 -8.84
N TYR A 61 5.45 3.51 -7.67
CA TYR A 61 4.34 3.47 -6.73
C TYR A 61 3.83 4.89 -6.43
N LYS A 62 2.55 5.00 -6.10
CA LYS A 62 1.94 6.15 -5.45
C LYS A 62 1.88 5.85 -3.95
N ALA A 63 2.27 6.80 -3.12
CA ALA A 63 2.20 6.66 -1.67
C ALA A 63 0.93 7.34 -1.15
N GLU A 64 0.16 6.62 -0.34
CA GLU A 64 -0.88 7.17 0.53
C GLU A 64 -0.39 6.99 1.97
N SER A 65 -0.02 8.09 2.62
CA SER A 65 0.59 8.07 3.96
C SER A 65 -0.39 8.58 5.00
N LEU A 66 -0.39 7.96 6.18
CA LEU A 66 -1.09 8.45 7.35
C LEU A 66 -0.07 8.60 8.49
N ARG A 67 0.08 9.81 9.00
CA ARG A 67 0.93 10.12 10.13
C ARG A 67 0.19 11.07 11.06
N GLU A 68 -0.07 10.60 12.27
CA GLU A 68 -0.49 11.46 13.37
C GLU A 68 0.74 12.18 13.95
N ASP A 69 0.57 13.39 14.52
CA ASP A 69 1.66 14.27 14.99
C ASP A 69 2.70 13.58 15.90
N LYS A 70 2.34 12.47 16.55
CA LYS A 70 3.21 11.65 17.42
C LYS A 70 3.32 10.17 17.01
N GLY A 71 2.71 9.79 15.89
CA GLY A 71 2.67 8.41 15.41
C GLY A 71 3.94 7.98 14.68
N ARG A 72 4.24 6.68 14.70
CA ARG A 72 5.35 6.09 13.92
C ARG A 72 5.10 6.09 12.40
N GLY A 73 3.88 6.42 11.99
CA GLY A 73 3.45 6.55 10.60
C GLY A 73 3.18 5.21 9.92
N VAL A 74 2.18 5.18 9.06
CA VAL A 74 1.87 4.07 8.14
C VAL A 74 1.77 4.61 6.73
N ALA A 75 2.03 3.77 5.73
CA ALA A 75 1.84 4.14 4.34
C ALA A 75 1.42 2.94 3.48
N ILE A 76 0.67 3.23 2.43
CA ILE A 76 0.33 2.28 1.38
C ILE A 76 1.03 2.73 0.10
N LEU A 77 1.90 1.88 -0.43
CA LEU A 77 2.47 2.04 -1.76
C LEU A 77 1.60 1.29 -2.77
N ILE A 78 0.90 2.01 -3.64
CA ILE A 78 0.08 1.44 -4.71
C ILE A 78 0.84 1.51 -6.03
N ASN A 79 0.97 0.39 -6.75
CA ASN A 79 1.62 0.38 -8.06
C ASN A 79 0.86 1.31 -9.02
N LYS A 80 1.56 2.25 -9.67
CA LYS A 80 0.95 3.29 -10.53
C LYS A 80 0.14 2.73 -11.71
N LYS A 81 0.32 1.46 -12.06
CA LYS A 81 -0.42 0.79 -13.14
C LYS A 81 -1.82 0.29 -12.73
N ILE A 82 -2.21 0.46 -11.47
CA ILE A 82 -3.45 -0.11 -10.94
C ILE A 82 -4.41 1.02 -10.57
N PRO A 83 -5.64 1.03 -11.12
CA PRO A 83 -6.67 1.95 -10.67
C PRO A 83 -7.18 1.54 -9.29
N TYR A 84 -7.49 2.52 -8.44
CA TYR A 84 -8.09 2.28 -7.13
C TYR A 84 -9.02 3.42 -6.74
N ILE A 85 -9.93 3.12 -5.81
CA ILE A 85 -10.79 4.10 -5.16
C ILE A 85 -10.30 4.24 -3.72
N ARG A 86 -10.04 5.47 -3.28
CA ARG A 86 -9.64 5.74 -1.90
C ARG A 86 -10.88 5.69 -1.00
N HIS A 87 -10.82 4.86 0.03
CA HIS A 87 -11.80 4.82 1.11
C HIS A 87 -11.14 5.29 2.39
N GLU A 88 -11.70 6.31 3.02
CA GLU A 88 -11.27 6.77 4.34
C GLU A 88 -12.22 6.19 5.38
N LEU A 89 -11.70 5.25 6.17
CA LEU A 89 -12.47 4.62 7.23
C LEU A 89 -12.26 5.44 8.50
N ARG A 90 -13.31 6.11 8.98
CA ARG A 90 -13.30 6.69 10.32
C ARG A 90 -13.35 5.54 11.31
N THR A 91 -12.28 5.30 12.04
CA THR A 91 -12.25 4.35 13.15
C THR A 91 -12.97 4.98 14.35
N SER A 92 -14.30 5.09 14.28
CA SER A 92 -15.08 5.67 15.37
C SER A 92 -15.11 4.78 16.63
N HIS A 93 -14.72 3.50 16.57
CA HIS A 93 -14.91 2.56 17.69
C HIS A 93 -13.83 1.48 17.90
N CYS A 94 -12.67 1.56 17.25
CA CYS A 94 -11.60 0.58 17.47
C CYS A 94 -10.40 1.26 18.11
N LYS A 95 -10.18 1.01 19.42
CA LYS A 95 -8.93 1.36 20.09
C LYS A 95 -7.85 0.40 19.55
N VAL A 96 -6.95 0.92 18.73
CA VAL A 96 -5.72 0.22 18.30
C VAL A 96 -4.62 0.52 19.30
#